data_AF-A0AAD1ZMQ7-F1
#
_entry.id   AF-A0AAD1ZMQ7-F1
#
_cell.length_a   1.000
_cell.length_b   1.000
_cell.length_c   1.000
_cell.angle_alpha   90.00
_cell.angle_beta   90.00
_cell.angle_gamma   90.00
#
_symmetry.space_group_name_H-M   'P 1'
#
loop_
_entity.id
_entity.type
_entity.pdbx_description
1 polymer ?
#
loop_
_entity_poly.entity_id
_entity_poly.type
_entity_poly.pdbx_seq_one_letter_code
_entity_poly.pdbx_strand_id
1 'polypeptide(L)'
;MSFNLDSVEQLNIHEVVFYTTSTCGFMGYLHYGELVARGYVPLKDESCFTNGYLEREIDWIPGMKGIRIKDIPSFIRTTDPNDIMLNYNILQHENASRAMAILFNTYDELEEEVLEAIRAKYNRGLEDFQFKTTPDGLPPSNNDATQDIPALCISISKHCLAPFLELIKNLNESSDCPNVSCIVSNRVMSFSLDSVEQLNIPEVVFYTTSACGFIGYLHYGKLVARGYVPLKDESCFTNGYLEAEIDSTPGMKGIRLKDIPSFIRTTDLNDIMLNYNIVQHENASRAKAILFNTYDELEEEVLEVI
;
A
#
# COMPACT_ATOMS: atom_id res chain seq x y z
N MET A 1 6.57 5.57 9.72
CA MET A 1 7.23 5.65 11.04
C MET A 1 8.02 6.95 11.05
N SER A 2 7.74 7.87 11.97
CA SER A 2 8.25 9.26 11.96
C SER A 2 9.48 9.48 12.87
N PHE A 3 10.16 8.40 13.28
CA PHE A 3 11.26 8.47 14.26
C PHE A 3 12.49 9.24 13.76
N ASN A 4 12.59 9.52 12.46
CA ASN A 4 13.72 10.20 11.85
C ASN A 4 13.55 11.73 11.72
N LEU A 5 12.35 12.29 11.97
CA LEU A 5 12.08 13.71 11.70
C LEU A 5 13.10 14.65 12.35
N ASP A 6 13.46 14.38 13.60
CA ASP A 6 14.42 15.20 14.35
C ASP A 6 15.85 15.09 13.77
N SER A 7 16.20 13.93 13.20
CA SER A 7 17.49 13.71 12.54
C SER A 7 17.53 14.34 11.14
N VAL A 8 16.40 14.32 10.43
CA VAL A 8 16.29 14.86 9.08
C VAL A 8 16.33 16.39 9.09
N GLU A 9 15.65 17.04 10.04
CA GLU A 9 15.75 18.48 10.25
C GLU A 9 17.20 18.91 10.55
N GLN A 10 17.95 18.14 11.35
CA GLN A 10 19.35 18.43 11.67
C GLN A 10 20.29 18.28 10.48
N LEU A 11 20.00 17.36 9.58
CA LEU A 11 20.83 17.06 8.40
C LEU A 11 20.43 17.87 7.15
N ASN A 12 19.40 18.71 7.25
CA ASN A 12 18.81 19.45 6.13
C ASN A 12 18.45 18.52 4.95
N ILE A 13 17.93 17.34 5.28
CA ILE A 13 17.42 16.37 4.31
C ILE A 13 15.92 16.62 4.12
N HIS A 14 15.44 16.38 2.92
CA HIS A 14 14.03 16.49 2.58
C HIS A 14 13.33 15.16 2.90
N GLU A 15 12.50 15.10 3.94
CA GLU A 15 11.73 13.89 4.31
C GLU A 15 10.37 13.85 3.62
N VAL A 16 10.15 12.83 2.81
CA VAL A 16 8.83 12.47 2.27
C VAL A 16 8.35 11.22 3.00
N VAL A 17 7.18 11.28 3.62
CA VAL A 17 6.61 10.14 4.33
C VAL A 17 5.61 9.43 3.42
N PHE A 18 5.89 8.17 3.11
CA PHE A 18 4.98 7.30 2.38
C PHE A 18 4.04 6.57 3.34
N TYR A 19 2.74 6.70 3.12
CA TYR A 19 1.71 5.95 3.85
C TYR A 19 1.16 4.82 2.98
N THR A 20 1.20 3.60 3.53
CA THR A 20 0.64 2.40 2.88
C THR A 20 -0.87 2.27 3.06
N THR A 21 -1.46 3.03 4.00
CA THR A 21 -2.91 3.09 4.18
C THR A 21 -3.54 3.92 3.07
N SER A 22 -4.80 3.63 2.73
CA SER A 22 -5.58 4.50 1.86
C SER A 22 -5.65 5.93 2.41
N THR A 23 -5.92 6.90 1.54
CA THR A 23 -6.00 8.32 1.92
C THR A 23 -7.11 8.54 2.92
N CYS A 24 -8.25 7.86 2.76
CA CYS A 24 -9.36 7.86 3.71
C CYS A 24 -8.97 7.24 5.06
N GLY A 25 -8.16 6.17 5.05
CA GLY A 25 -7.60 5.57 6.26
C GLY A 25 -6.69 6.54 7.01
N PHE A 26 -5.78 7.21 6.28
CA PHE A 26 -4.94 8.28 6.82
C PHE A 26 -5.78 9.43 7.40
N MET A 27 -6.83 9.86 6.69
CA MET A 27 -7.74 10.89 7.18
C MET A 27 -8.44 10.48 8.48
N GLY A 28 -8.80 9.20 8.62
CA GLY A 28 -9.31 8.63 9.86
C GLY A 28 -8.30 8.74 11.01
N TYR A 29 -7.06 8.30 10.79
CA TYR A 29 -5.98 8.43 11.79
C TYR A 29 -5.69 9.88 12.19
N LEU A 30 -5.69 10.78 11.21
CA LEU A 30 -5.45 12.20 11.42
C LEU A 30 -6.45 12.85 12.38
N HIS A 31 -7.63 12.26 12.55
CA HIS A 31 -8.68 12.74 13.44
C HIS A 31 -8.82 11.93 14.73
N TYR A 32 -7.89 11.02 15.05
CA TYR A 32 -7.90 10.31 16.33
C TYR A 32 -7.87 11.25 17.53
N GLY A 33 -7.03 12.28 17.51
CA GLY A 33 -6.95 13.27 18.59
C GLY A 33 -8.28 14.02 18.77
N GLU A 34 -8.95 14.37 17.67
CA GLU A 34 -10.25 15.05 17.70
C GLU A 34 -11.38 14.11 18.18
N LEU A 35 -11.32 12.82 17.82
CA LEU A 35 -12.25 11.80 18.35
C LEU A 35 -12.12 11.68 19.88
N VAL A 36 -10.90 11.74 20.42
CA VAL A 36 -10.66 11.79 21.86
C VAL A 36 -11.20 13.09 22.46
N ALA A 37 -10.85 14.24 21.88
CA ALA A 37 -11.29 15.55 22.35
C ALA A 37 -12.83 15.70 22.40
N ARG A 38 -13.53 15.08 21.46
CA ARG A 38 -15.00 15.05 21.40
C ARG A 38 -15.65 13.96 22.24
N GLY A 39 -14.87 13.11 22.93
CA GLY A 39 -15.36 12.05 23.81
C GLY A 39 -15.99 10.87 23.07
N TYR A 40 -15.58 10.60 21.83
CA TYR A 40 -15.92 9.36 21.14
C TYR A 40 -15.11 8.18 21.68
N VAL A 41 -13.85 8.43 22.04
CA VAL A 41 -12.91 7.41 22.56
C VAL A 41 -12.06 7.95 23.71
N PRO A 42 -11.58 7.08 24.64
CA PRO A 42 -11.83 5.64 24.71
C PRO A 42 -13.33 5.31 24.89
N LEU A 43 -13.72 4.13 24.42
CA LEU A 43 -15.07 3.62 24.57
C LEU A 43 -15.41 3.49 26.05
N LYS A 44 -16.67 3.80 26.39
CA LYS A 44 -17.12 3.77 27.78
C LYS A 44 -16.92 2.41 28.44
N ASP A 45 -17.27 1.35 27.72
CA ASP A 45 -17.16 -0.05 28.14
C ASP A 45 -17.34 -0.97 26.92
N GLU A 46 -17.15 -2.27 27.12
CA GLU A 46 -17.24 -3.28 26.05
C GLU A 46 -18.63 -3.38 25.41
N SER A 47 -19.70 -2.89 26.06
CA SER A 47 -21.04 -2.95 25.46
C SER A 47 -21.11 -2.15 24.16
N CYS A 48 -20.23 -1.16 23.96
CA CYS A 48 -20.09 -0.39 22.73
C CYS A 48 -19.86 -1.26 21.48
N PHE A 49 -19.31 -2.47 21.62
CA PHE A 49 -19.11 -3.40 20.51
C PHE A 49 -20.39 -4.04 19.99
N THR A 50 -21.44 -4.11 20.82
CA THR A 50 -22.67 -4.83 20.49
C THR A 50 -23.93 -3.97 20.54
N ASN A 51 -23.89 -2.80 21.19
CA ASN A 51 -25.06 -1.96 21.42
C ASN A 51 -25.35 -0.97 20.27
N GLY A 52 -24.65 -1.09 19.14
CA GLY A 52 -24.78 -0.20 17.98
C GLY A 52 -24.04 1.13 18.11
N TYR A 53 -23.29 1.37 19.19
CA TYR A 53 -22.50 2.61 19.35
C TYR A 53 -21.57 2.85 18.15
N LEU A 54 -20.91 1.81 17.64
CA LEU A 54 -20.00 1.93 16.50
C LEU A 54 -20.70 2.25 15.16
N GLU A 55 -22.04 2.18 15.09
CA GLU A 55 -22.83 2.59 13.91
C GLU A 55 -23.09 4.10 13.88
N ARG A 56 -22.70 4.83 14.93
CA ARG A 56 -22.86 6.28 14.98
C ARG A 56 -22.07 6.95 13.85
N GLU A 57 -22.76 7.79 13.09
CA GLU A 57 -22.18 8.60 12.02
C GLU A 57 -21.27 9.70 12.58
N ILE A 58 -20.23 10.00 11.82
CA ILE A 58 -19.29 11.11 12.04
C ILE A 58 -19.43 12.04 10.84
N ASP A 59 -20.02 13.21 11.05
CA ASP A 59 -20.39 14.18 10.00
C ASP A 59 -19.39 15.33 9.84
N TRP A 60 -18.35 15.37 10.68
CA TRP A 60 -17.42 16.50 10.78
C TRP A 60 -16.03 16.22 10.22
N ILE A 61 -15.72 15.00 9.78
CA ILE A 61 -14.43 14.70 9.15
C ILE A 61 -14.49 15.15 7.67
N PRO A 62 -13.63 16.08 7.25
CA PRO A 62 -13.62 16.57 5.86
C PRO A 62 -13.39 15.45 4.84
N GLY A 63 -14.19 15.43 3.77
CA GLY A 63 -14.11 14.45 2.69
C GLY A 63 -14.55 13.02 3.05
N MET A 64 -15.08 12.79 4.26
CA MET A 64 -15.51 11.46 4.73
C MET A 64 -17.00 11.43 5.10
N LYS A 65 -17.87 11.86 4.18
CA LYS A 65 -19.32 11.92 4.42
C LYS A 65 -19.91 10.53 4.67
N GLY A 66 -20.81 10.42 5.64
CA GLY A 66 -21.53 9.16 5.92
C GLY A 66 -20.70 8.10 6.65
N ILE A 67 -19.46 8.42 7.04
CA ILE A 67 -18.61 7.47 7.76
C ILE A 67 -19.12 7.22 9.18
N ARG A 68 -18.99 6.00 9.68
CA ARG A 68 -19.34 5.64 11.06
C ARG A 68 -18.09 5.34 11.87
N ILE A 69 -18.22 5.32 13.19
CA ILE A 69 -17.11 4.98 14.10
C ILE A 69 -16.48 3.62 13.72
N LYS A 70 -17.27 2.61 13.32
CA LYS A 70 -16.71 1.30 12.92
C LYS A 70 -15.84 1.35 11.68
N ASP A 71 -16.04 2.34 10.80
CA ASP A 71 -15.35 2.50 9.53
C ASP A 71 -13.99 3.21 9.73
N ILE A 72 -13.77 3.86 10.88
CA ILE A 72 -12.47 4.42 11.30
C ILE A 72 -11.50 3.27 11.64
N PRO A 73 -10.18 3.40 11.39
CA PRO A 73 -9.23 2.31 11.65
C PRO A 73 -9.33 1.80 13.09
N SER A 74 -9.21 0.49 13.27
CA SER A 74 -9.68 -0.21 14.47
C SER A 74 -8.95 0.12 15.76
N PHE A 75 -7.82 0.83 15.72
CA PHE A 75 -7.05 1.20 16.93
C PHE A 75 -7.80 2.16 17.87
N ILE A 76 -8.92 2.77 17.44
CA ILE A 76 -9.82 3.52 18.32
C ILE A 76 -10.73 2.62 19.18
N ARG A 77 -10.77 1.30 18.91
CA ARG A 77 -11.67 0.33 19.55
C ARG A 77 -11.11 -0.14 20.90
N THR A 78 -10.89 0.81 21.81
CA THR A 78 -10.28 0.57 23.12
C THR A 78 -11.10 1.25 24.22
N THR A 79 -11.14 0.64 25.41
CA THR A 79 -11.71 1.24 26.63
C THR A 79 -10.62 1.86 27.52
N ASP A 80 -9.34 1.68 27.16
CA ASP A 80 -8.21 2.20 27.92
C ASP A 80 -7.84 3.62 27.44
N PRO A 81 -7.94 4.66 28.31
CA PRO A 81 -7.46 6.00 27.96
C PRO A 81 -5.96 6.08 27.68
N ASN A 82 -5.17 5.10 28.14
CA ASN A 82 -3.72 5.04 27.92
C ASN A 82 -3.34 4.00 26.87
N ASP A 83 -4.28 3.58 26.01
CA ASP A 83 -4.02 2.61 24.96
C ASP A 83 -2.81 3.01 24.11
N ILE A 84 -1.82 2.11 24.05
CA ILE A 84 -0.54 2.37 23.42
C ILE A 84 -0.71 2.64 21.93
N MET A 85 -1.57 1.88 21.24
CA MET A 85 -1.74 2.01 19.80
C MET A 85 -2.55 3.26 19.43
N LEU A 86 -3.56 3.62 20.22
CA LEU A 86 -4.29 4.87 20.04
C LEU A 86 -3.33 6.07 20.16
N ASN A 87 -2.58 6.15 21.26
CA ASN A 87 -1.66 7.25 21.53
C ASN A 87 -0.51 7.31 20.53
N TYR A 88 0.05 6.15 20.15
CA TYR A 88 1.06 6.06 19.11
C TYR A 88 0.55 6.63 17.77
N ASN A 89 -0.65 6.23 17.33
CA ASN A 89 -1.20 6.71 16.06
C ASN A 89 -1.49 8.22 16.08
N ILE A 90 -2.01 8.76 17.19
CA ILE A 90 -2.18 10.22 17.35
C ILE A 90 -0.82 10.92 17.12
N LEU A 91 0.21 10.50 17.86
CA LEU A 91 1.54 11.10 17.77
C LEU A 91 2.14 10.98 16.36
N GLN A 92 2.04 9.80 15.72
CA GLN A 92 2.62 9.60 14.39
C GLN A 92 1.96 10.49 13.32
N HIS A 93 0.65 10.73 13.41
CA HIS A 93 -0.06 11.55 12.41
C HIS A 93 0.04 13.04 12.71
N GLU A 94 0.20 13.44 13.97
CA GLU A 94 0.66 14.79 14.33
C GLU A 94 2.07 15.05 13.77
N ASN A 95 2.98 14.10 13.94
CA ASN A 95 4.33 14.18 13.38
C ASN A 95 4.36 14.19 11.85
N ALA A 96 3.43 13.52 11.18
CA ALA A 96 3.33 13.58 9.71
C ALA A 96 3.17 15.01 9.17
N SER A 97 2.60 15.93 9.97
CA SER A 97 2.51 17.35 9.61
C SER A 97 3.86 18.10 9.62
N ARG A 98 4.89 17.49 10.19
CA ARG A 98 6.28 17.97 10.15
C ARG A 98 7.01 17.48 8.91
N ALA A 99 6.54 16.39 8.29
CA ALA A 99 7.11 15.91 7.04
C ALA A 99 6.95 16.97 5.94
N MET A 100 7.87 16.92 4.99
CA MET A 100 7.90 17.90 3.91
C MET A 100 6.83 17.60 2.86
N ALA A 101 6.62 16.32 2.56
CA ALA A 101 5.50 15.84 1.76
C ALA A 101 4.97 14.52 2.33
N ILE A 102 3.69 14.26 2.07
CA ILE A 102 3.03 13.01 2.38
C ILE A 102 2.64 12.35 1.06
N LEU A 103 3.14 11.15 0.82
CA LEU A 103 2.86 10.37 -0.38
C LEU A 103 1.83 9.28 -0.06
N PHE A 104 0.74 9.27 -0.83
CA PHE A 104 -0.28 8.24 -0.80
C PHE A 104 -0.22 7.43 -2.10
N ASN A 105 -0.38 6.12 -1.99
CA ASN A 105 -0.58 5.25 -3.16
C ASN A 105 -2.09 5.18 -3.47
N THR A 106 -2.63 6.24 -4.06
CA THR A 106 -4.06 6.37 -4.40
C THR A 106 -4.24 6.98 -5.80
N TYR A 107 -5.49 7.00 -6.27
CA TYR A 107 -5.91 7.66 -7.50
C TYR A 107 -6.87 8.80 -7.14
N ASP A 108 -6.77 9.93 -7.86
CA ASP A 108 -7.59 11.11 -7.56
C ASP A 108 -9.09 10.78 -7.67
N GLU A 109 -9.49 9.94 -8.63
CA GLU A 109 -10.88 9.52 -8.84
C GLU A 109 -11.45 8.64 -7.71
N LEU A 110 -10.58 7.97 -6.93
CA LEU A 110 -11.02 7.09 -5.84
C LEU A 110 -11.31 7.85 -4.54
N GLU A 111 -10.55 8.91 -4.29
CA GLU A 111 -10.52 9.57 -2.97
C GLU A 111 -10.56 11.10 -3.11
N GLU A 112 -11.19 11.62 -4.18
CA GLU A 112 -11.20 13.05 -4.57
C GLU A 112 -11.47 13.99 -3.39
N GLU A 113 -12.61 13.84 -2.72
CA GLU A 113 -13.00 14.72 -1.61
C GLU A 113 -12.00 14.66 -0.43
N VAL A 114 -11.45 13.48 -0.15
CA VAL A 114 -10.46 13.29 0.93
C VAL A 114 -9.13 13.94 0.53
N LEU A 115 -8.72 13.76 -0.72
CA LEU A 115 -7.49 14.35 -1.26
C LEU A 115 -7.56 15.86 -1.28
N GLU A 116 -8.69 16.45 -1.68
CA GLU A 116 -8.91 17.90 -1.59
C GLU A 116 -8.79 18.40 -0.15
N ALA A 117 -9.39 17.70 0.81
CA ALA A 117 -9.29 18.05 2.22
C ALA A 117 -7.86 17.94 2.78
N ILE A 118 -7.10 16.92 2.38
CA ILE A 118 -5.68 16.78 2.74
C ILE A 118 -4.86 17.90 2.11
N ARG A 119 -5.04 18.18 0.80
CA ARG A 119 -4.34 19.27 0.09
C ARG A 119 -4.61 20.62 0.79
N ALA A 120 -5.84 20.88 1.20
CA ALA A 120 -6.20 22.09 1.93
C ALA A 120 -5.51 22.18 3.32
N LYS A 121 -5.38 21.04 4.02
CA LYS A 121 -4.73 20.99 5.35
C LYS A 121 -3.21 21.08 5.28
N TYR A 122 -2.58 20.47 4.28
CA TYR A 122 -1.13 20.38 4.11
C TYR A 122 -0.64 21.24 2.96
N ASN A 123 -1.13 22.48 2.84
CA ASN A 123 -0.75 23.43 1.79
C ASN A 123 0.67 24.00 1.95
N ARG A 124 1.66 23.13 2.21
CA ARG A 124 3.09 23.40 2.08
C ARG A 124 3.48 22.90 0.69
N GLY A 125 3.10 23.66 -0.33
CA GLY A 125 3.56 23.37 -1.69
C GLY A 125 5.08 23.36 -1.71
N LEU A 126 5.66 22.28 -2.21
CA LEU A 126 7.07 22.23 -2.52
C LEU A 126 7.24 22.68 -3.96
N GLU A 127 8.09 23.68 -4.17
CA GLU A 127 8.37 24.19 -5.52
C GLU A 127 8.96 23.09 -6.42
N ASP A 128 9.63 22.10 -5.82
CA ASP A 128 10.30 20.98 -6.49
C ASP A 128 9.52 19.64 -6.46
N PHE A 129 8.34 19.58 -5.81
CA PHE A 129 7.50 18.37 -5.79
C PHE A 129 6.18 18.60 -6.55
N GLN A 130 5.97 17.86 -7.63
CA GLN A 130 4.79 18.01 -8.48
C GLN A 130 3.97 16.72 -8.52
N PHE A 131 2.66 16.86 -8.33
CA PHE A 131 1.72 15.77 -8.60
C PHE A 131 1.37 15.76 -10.09
N LYS A 132 1.36 14.57 -10.69
CA LYS A 132 0.94 14.32 -12.06
C LYS A 132 0.00 13.12 -12.05
N THR A 133 -1.02 13.17 -12.89
CA THR A 133 -1.98 12.08 -13.05
C THR A 133 -1.78 11.40 -14.39
N THR A 134 -2.02 10.09 -14.44
CA THR A 134 -2.03 9.28 -15.65
C THR A 134 -3.29 8.43 -15.65
N PRO A 135 -3.98 8.24 -16.79
CA PRO A 135 -5.18 7.41 -16.84
C PRO A 135 -4.86 5.95 -16.51
N ASP A 136 -5.77 5.29 -15.80
CA ASP A 136 -5.68 3.87 -15.41
C ASP A 136 -6.19 2.89 -16.49
N GLY A 137 -6.83 3.43 -17.54
CA GLY A 137 -7.40 2.68 -18.66
C GLY A 137 -8.77 2.07 -18.39
N LEU A 138 -9.37 2.30 -17.21
CA LEU A 138 -10.70 1.82 -16.87
C LEU A 138 -11.78 2.83 -17.29
N PRO A 139 -13.04 2.37 -17.50
CA PRO A 139 -14.18 3.27 -17.63
C PRO A 139 -14.41 4.03 -16.30
N PRO A 140 -15.02 5.22 -16.34
CA PRO A 140 -15.43 5.92 -15.12
C PRO A 140 -16.24 5.01 -14.19
N SER A 141 -15.76 4.82 -12.97
CA SER A 141 -16.46 4.08 -11.92
C SER A 141 -17.36 4.99 -11.08
N ASN A 142 -18.27 4.39 -10.32
CA ASN A 142 -18.97 5.13 -9.27
C ASN A 142 -17.99 5.43 -8.12
N ASN A 143 -17.89 6.69 -7.69
CA ASN A 143 -16.95 7.15 -6.66
C ASN A 143 -17.11 6.40 -5.32
N ASP A 144 -18.29 5.85 -5.04
CA ASP A 144 -18.59 5.13 -3.78
C ASP A 144 -18.32 3.61 -3.83
N ALA A 145 -17.74 3.08 -4.92
CA ALA A 145 -17.54 1.64 -5.09
C ALA A 145 -16.05 1.24 -5.03
N THR A 146 -15.74 0.17 -4.29
CA THR A 146 -14.43 -0.48 -4.36
C THR A 146 -14.16 -0.91 -5.80
N GLN A 147 -13.05 -0.47 -6.39
CA GLN A 147 -12.64 -0.90 -7.73
C GLN A 147 -12.41 -2.42 -7.75
N ASP A 148 -12.76 -3.04 -8.88
CA ASP A 148 -12.43 -4.44 -9.17
C ASP A 148 -10.90 -4.55 -9.34
N ILE A 149 -10.22 -5.00 -8.27
CA ILE A 149 -8.76 -5.09 -8.22
C ILE A 149 -8.20 -5.97 -9.36
N PRO A 150 -8.73 -7.19 -9.63
CA PRO A 150 -8.36 -7.93 -10.83
C PRO A 150 -8.48 -7.15 -12.14
N ALA A 151 -9.59 -6.44 -12.36
CA ALA A 151 -9.78 -5.64 -13.57
C ALA A 151 -8.77 -4.48 -13.65
N LEU A 152 -8.50 -3.81 -12.54
CA LEU A 152 -7.49 -2.76 -12.44
C LEU A 152 -6.10 -3.30 -12.77
N CYS A 153 -5.68 -4.41 -12.16
CA CYS A 153 -4.39 -5.06 -12.43
C CYS A 153 -4.21 -5.40 -13.93
N ILE A 154 -5.28 -5.90 -14.58
CA ILE A 154 -5.26 -6.14 -16.02
C ILE A 154 -5.12 -4.81 -16.78
N SER A 155 -5.91 -3.80 -16.44
CA SER A 155 -5.93 -2.51 -17.13
C SER A 155 -4.58 -1.83 -17.09
N ILE A 156 -3.99 -1.69 -15.90
CA ILE A 156 -2.69 -1.02 -15.73
C ILE A 156 -1.58 -1.73 -16.51
N SER A 157 -1.58 -3.07 -16.55
CA SER A 157 -0.60 -3.84 -17.32
C SER A 157 -0.67 -3.63 -18.83
N LYS A 158 -1.83 -3.21 -19.36
CA LYS A 158 -2.09 -3.06 -20.79
C LYS A 158 -2.09 -1.63 -21.27
N HIS A 159 -2.48 -0.69 -20.40
CA HIS A 159 -2.87 0.65 -20.81
C HIS A 159 -2.01 1.76 -20.21
N CYS A 160 -1.28 1.53 -19.11
CA CYS A 160 -0.54 2.60 -18.44
C CYS A 160 0.85 2.90 -19.03
N LEU A 161 1.47 2.00 -19.81
CA LEU A 161 2.82 2.24 -20.35
C LEU A 161 2.86 3.46 -21.28
N ALA A 162 1.95 3.56 -22.25
CA ALA A 162 1.92 4.67 -23.21
C ALA A 162 1.75 6.05 -22.54
N PRO A 163 0.75 6.29 -21.67
CA PRO A 163 0.61 7.58 -20.99
C PRO A 163 1.78 7.87 -20.04
N PHE A 164 2.38 6.84 -19.43
CA PHE A 164 3.56 7.02 -18.58
C PHE A 164 4.80 7.49 -19.37
N LEU A 165 5.05 6.90 -20.54
CA LEU A 165 6.12 7.35 -21.45
C LEU A 165 5.90 8.77 -21.95
N GLU A 166 4.65 9.12 -22.29
CA GLU A 166 4.28 10.48 -22.70
C GLU A 166 4.50 11.48 -21.57
N LEU A 167 4.14 11.11 -20.33
CA LEU A 167 4.41 11.94 -19.15
C LEU A 167 5.92 12.20 -18.98
N ILE A 168 6.76 11.16 -19.03
CA ILE A 168 8.22 11.33 -18.89
C ILE A 168 8.78 12.22 -20.01
N LYS A 169 8.31 12.02 -21.25
CA LYS A 169 8.70 12.87 -22.37
C LYS A 169 8.35 14.33 -22.12
N ASN A 170 7.11 14.61 -21.71
CA ASN A 170 6.65 15.98 -21.43
C ASN A 170 7.44 16.62 -20.27
N LEU A 171 7.81 15.85 -19.24
CA LEU A 171 8.66 16.31 -18.15
C LEU A 171 10.06 16.68 -18.66
N ASN A 172 10.67 15.84 -19.50
CA ASN A 172 12.01 16.09 -20.05
C ASN A 172 12.06 17.24 -21.08
N GLU A 173 10.92 17.62 -21.67
CA GLU A 173 10.81 18.75 -22.59
C GLU A 173 10.46 20.06 -21.87
N SER A 174 10.06 20.00 -20.59
CA SER A 174 9.73 21.17 -19.79
C SER A 174 10.97 21.92 -19.32
N SER A 175 10.87 23.25 -19.25
CA SER A 175 11.88 24.10 -18.60
C SER A 175 11.70 24.21 -17.09
N ASP A 176 10.58 23.74 -16.55
CA ASP A 176 10.19 23.94 -15.15
C ASP A 176 10.84 22.93 -14.20
N CYS A 177 11.38 21.83 -14.72
CA CYS A 177 12.05 20.80 -13.93
C CYS A 177 13.25 20.19 -14.68
N PRO A 178 14.23 19.60 -13.97
CA PRO A 178 15.29 18.85 -14.61
C PRO A 178 14.76 17.56 -15.24
N ASN A 179 15.50 17.04 -16.23
CA ASN A 179 15.17 15.75 -16.82
C ASN A 179 15.08 14.64 -15.77
N VAL A 180 14.13 13.73 -15.99
CA VAL A 180 13.95 12.53 -15.19
C VAL A 180 15.23 11.69 -15.27
N SER A 181 15.86 11.50 -14.11
CA SER A 181 17.13 10.77 -13.97
C SER A 181 16.99 9.42 -13.27
N CYS A 182 15.85 9.18 -12.61
CA CYS A 182 15.52 7.94 -11.94
C CYS A 182 14.00 7.80 -11.83
N ILE A 183 13.51 6.56 -11.83
CA ILE A 183 12.12 6.22 -11.53
C ILE A 183 12.09 5.42 -10.22
N VAL A 184 11.16 5.73 -9.34
CA VAL A 184 10.83 4.88 -8.18
C VAL A 184 9.37 4.46 -8.34
N SER A 185 9.13 3.17 -8.54
CA SER A 185 7.81 2.62 -8.84
C SER A 185 7.37 1.63 -7.77
N ASN A 186 6.07 1.44 -7.63
CA ASN A 186 5.55 0.32 -6.84
C ASN A 186 5.72 -0.98 -7.63
N ARG A 187 6.05 -2.08 -6.96
CA ARG A 187 6.15 -3.42 -7.57
C ARG A 187 4.94 -3.81 -8.44
N VAL A 188 3.72 -3.43 -8.09
CA VAL A 188 2.53 -3.79 -8.90
C VAL A 188 2.51 -3.05 -10.25
N MET A 189 3.34 -2.03 -10.44
CA MET A 189 3.38 -1.23 -11.65
C MET A 189 4.48 -1.70 -12.61
N SER A 190 4.72 -3.01 -12.79
CA SER A 190 5.89 -3.47 -13.57
C SER A 190 5.91 -3.02 -15.05
N PHE A 191 4.83 -2.41 -15.57
CA PHE A 191 4.85 -1.76 -16.87
C PHE A 191 5.91 -0.64 -16.92
N SER A 192 6.22 0.02 -15.79
CA SER A 192 7.25 1.08 -15.75
C SER A 192 8.62 0.53 -16.09
N LEU A 193 8.92 -0.74 -15.75
CA LEU A 193 10.19 -1.38 -16.11
C LEU A 193 10.39 -1.48 -17.63
N ASP A 194 9.31 -1.53 -18.41
CA ASP A 194 9.39 -1.49 -19.88
C ASP A 194 9.79 -0.09 -20.41
N SER A 195 9.67 0.95 -19.57
CA SER A 195 10.16 2.29 -19.89
C SER A 195 11.68 2.41 -19.73
N VAL A 196 12.29 1.66 -18.80
CA VAL A 196 13.75 1.63 -18.59
C VAL A 196 14.46 1.23 -19.88
N GLU A 197 13.96 0.19 -20.55
CA GLU A 197 14.51 -0.31 -21.82
C GLU A 197 14.42 0.72 -22.95
N GLN A 198 13.40 1.59 -22.92
CA GLN A 198 13.15 2.59 -23.97
C GLN A 198 13.87 3.91 -23.72
N LEU A 199 13.99 4.32 -22.46
CA LEU A 199 14.46 5.65 -22.07
C LEU A 199 15.86 5.65 -21.46
N ASN A 200 16.41 4.49 -21.13
CA ASN A 200 17.70 4.35 -20.44
C ASN A 200 17.76 5.13 -19.11
N ILE A 201 16.63 5.17 -18.40
CA ILE A 201 16.49 5.77 -17.06
C ILE A 201 16.47 4.62 -16.03
N PRO A 202 17.32 4.62 -14.99
CA PRO A 202 17.29 3.58 -13.98
C PRO A 202 16.00 3.60 -13.16
N GLU A 203 15.49 2.41 -12.82
CA GLU A 203 14.31 2.26 -12.00
C GLU A 203 14.59 1.45 -10.72
N VAL A 204 14.14 1.98 -9.59
CA VAL A 204 14.12 1.31 -8.29
C VAL A 204 12.69 0.88 -8.00
N VAL A 205 12.48 -0.40 -7.67
CA VAL A 205 11.16 -0.92 -7.36
C VAL A 205 10.97 -0.95 -5.85
N PHE A 206 9.92 -0.29 -5.38
CA PHE A 206 9.50 -0.30 -3.99
C PHE A 206 8.48 -1.40 -3.72
N TYR A 207 8.80 -2.27 -2.76
CA TYR A 207 7.92 -3.32 -2.28
C TYR A 207 7.18 -2.84 -1.04
N THR A 208 5.85 -2.76 -1.16
CA THR A 208 4.96 -2.43 -0.03
C THR A 208 4.73 -3.60 0.92
N THR A 209 5.16 -4.81 0.53
CA THR A 209 5.10 -6.01 1.36
C THR A 209 6.40 -6.19 2.15
N SER A 210 6.37 -7.01 3.20
CA SER A 210 7.57 -7.44 3.91
C SER A 210 8.52 -8.25 2.99
N ALA A 211 9.77 -8.41 3.40
CA ALA A 211 10.74 -9.24 2.66
C ALA A 211 10.27 -10.70 2.59
N CYS A 212 9.64 -11.22 3.65
CA CYS A 212 9.08 -12.57 3.66
C CYS A 212 7.88 -12.70 2.70
N GLY A 213 7.07 -11.64 2.58
CA GLY A 213 6.00 -11.55 1.58
C GLY A 213 6.56 -11.63 0.16
N PHE A 214 7.66 -10.92 -0.12
CA PHE A 214 8.34 -10.97 -1.40
C PHE A 214 8.82 -12.37 -1.78
N ILE A 215 9.52 -13.08 -0.88
CA ILE A 215 9.91 -14.48 -1.15
C ILE A 215 8.66 -15.35 -1.35
N GLY A 216 7.61 -15.15 -0.54
CA GLY A 216 6.36 -15.88 -0.68
C GLY A 216 5.76 -15.77 -2.08
N TYR A 217 5.79 -14.57 -2.66
CA TYR A 217 5.35 -14.36 -4.03
C TYR A 217 6.30 -14.90 -5.10
N LEU A 218 7.63 -14.78 -4.92
CA LEU A 218 8.61 -15.39 -5.82
C LEU A 218 8.43 -16.92 -5.93
N HIS A 219 7.83 -17.53 -4.92
CA HIS A 219 7.53 -18.96 -4.91
C HIS A 219 6.25 -19.35 -5.66
N TYR A 220 5.40 -18.40 -6.10
CA TYR A 220 4.15 -18.72 -6.78
C TYR A 220 4.35 -19.62 -8.01
N GLY A 221 5.27 -19.25 -8.91
CA GLY A 221 5.57 -20.06 -10.10
C GLY A 221 6.08 -21.46 -9.76
N LYS A 222 6.88 -21.58 -8.68
CA LYS A 222 7.36 -22.88 -8.18
C LYS A 222 6.24 -23.73 -7.58
N LEU A 223 5.30 -23.11 -6.85
CA LEU A 223 4.13 -23.79 -6.28
C LEU A 223 3.21 -24.34 -7.38
N VAL A 224 3.01 -23.58 -8.45
CA VAL A 224 2.30 -24.04 -9.66
C VAL A 224 3.06 -25.20 -10.31
N ALA A 225 4.36 -25.05 -10.56
CA ALA A 225 5.18 -26.08 -11.21
C ALA A 225 5.25 -27.39 -10.41
N ARG A 226 5.13 -27.33 -9.07
CA ARG A 226 5.11 -28.50 -8.18
C ARG A 226 3.71 -29.07 -7.96
N GLY A 227 2.67 -28.47 -8.52
CA GLY A 227 1.29 -28.96 -8.43
C GLY A 227 0.60 -28.68 -7.09
N TYR A 228 1.06 -27.68 -6.33
CA TYR A 228 0.34 -27.19 -5.15
C TYR A 228 -0.85 -26.29 -5.52
N VAL A 229 -0.74 -25.62 -6.68
CA VAL A 229 -1.71 -24.65 -7.19
C VAL A 229 -1.98 -24.97 -8.67
N PRO A 230 -3.24 -24.88 -9.15
CA PRO A 230 -4.46 -24.58 -8.39
C PRO A 230 -4.81 -25.65 -7.36
N LEU A 231 -5.57 -25.24 -6.35
CA LEU A 231 -6.21 -26.15 -5.42
C LEU A 231 -7.17 -27.08 -6.18
N LYS A 232 -7.30 -28.31 -5.70
CA LYS A 232 -8.17 -29.30 -6.35
C LYS A 232 -9.63 -28.87 -6.34
N ASP A 233 -10.12 -28.42 -5.18
CA ASP A 233 -11.49 -27.98 -4.94
C ASP A 233 -11.56 -27.22 -3.60
N GLU A 234 -12.74 -26.68 -3.28
CA GLU A 234 -12.96 -25.90 -2.05
C GLU A 234 -12.73 -26.70 -0.75
N SER A 235 -12.70 -28.03 -0.78
CA SER A 235 -12.41 -28.81 0.43
C SER A 235 -11.01 -28.52 0.97
N CYS A 236 -10.07 -28.09 0.12
CA CYS A 236 -8.72 -27.68 0.51
C CYS A 236 -8.69 -26.58 1.59
N PHE A 237 -9.73 -25.76 1.70
CA PHE A 237 -9.82 -24.71 2.73
C PHE A 237 -10.08 -25.25 4.14
N THR A 238 -10.60 -26.48 4.27
CA THR A 238 -11.06 -27.04 5.56
C THR A 238 -10.46 -28.41 5.88
N ASN A 239 -9.93 -29.13 4.89
CA ASN A 239 -9.40 -30.49 5.06
C ASN A 239 -7.94 -30.55 5.55
N GLY A 240 -7.35 -29.42 5.93
CA GLY A 240 -5.97 -29.32 6.39
C GLY A 240 -4.92 -29.27 5.27
N TYR A 241 -5.31 -29.26 3.99
CA TYR A 241 -4.35 -29.17 2.87
C TYR A 241 -3.43 -27.94 2.98
N LEU A 242 -3.99 -26.79 3.38
CA LEU A 242 -3.21 -25.56 3.55
C LEU A 242 -2.23 -25.60 4.75
N GLU A 243 -2.28 -26.62 5.61
CA GLU A 243 -1.31 -26.84 6.69
C GLU A 243 -0.03 -27.52 6.20
N ALA A 244 0.02 -27.99 4.95
CA ALA A 244 1.21 -28.61 4.40
C ALA A 244 2.39 -27.62 4.40
N GLU A 245 3.52 -28.06 4.97
CA GLU A 245 4.78 -27.35 4.92
C GLU A 245 5.30 -27.31 3.47
N ILE A 246 5.85 -26.16 3.08
CA ILE A 246 6.44 -25.96 1.76
C ILE A 246 7.93 -26.26 1.87
N ASP A 247 8.32 -27.41 1.34
CA ASP A 247 9.72 -27.80 1.28
C ASP A 247 10.53 -26.79 0.44
N SER A 248 11.68 -26.37 0.98
CA SER A 248 12.69 -25.57 0.27
C SER A 248 12.29 -24.11 -0.05
N THR A 249 11.90 -23.36 0.97
CA THR A 249 11.79 -21.89 0.89
C THR A 249 12.94 -21.24 1.67
N PRO A 250 13.99 -20.72 0.99
CA PRO A 250 15.11 -20.06 1.66
C PRO A 250 14.64 -18.95 2.60
N GLY A 251 15.23 -18.85 3.79
CA GLY A 251 14.88 -17.86 4.81
C GLY A 251 13.51 -18.03 5.47
N MET A 252 12.71 -19.03 5.08
CA MET A 252 11.35 -19.24 5.61
C MET A 252 11.09 -20.72 5.95
N LYS A 253 11.92 -21.27 6.83
CA LYS A 253 11.79 -22.67 7.28
C LYS A 253 10.47 -22.90 8.04
N GLY A 254 9.79 -24.02 7.79
CA GLY A 254 8.54 -24.34 8.48
C GLY A 254 7.30 -23.63 7.91
N ILE A 255 7.44 -22.85 6.83
CA ILE A 255 6.33 -22.11 6.24
C ILE A 255 5.32 -23.08 5.61
N ARG A 256 4.02 -22.83 5.83
CA ARG A 256 2.94 -23.66 5.27
C ARG A 256 2.26 -22.93 4.12
N LEU A 257 1.51 -23.67 3.31
CA LEU A 257 0.69 -23.09 2.23
C LEU A 257 -0.25 -21.98 2.71
N LYS A 258 -0.84 -22.08 3.91
CA LYS A 258 -1.69 -21.01 4.44
C LYS A 258 -0.93 -19.72 4.77
N ASP A 259 0.37 -19.81 5.03
CA ASP A 259 1.21 -18.68 5.43
C ASP A 259 1.70 -17.89 4.18
N ILE A 260 1.64 -18.49 2.99
CA ILE A 260 1.90 -17.82 1.70
C ILE A 260 0.79 -16.81 1.37
N PRO A 261 1.10 -15.69 0.67
CA PRO A 261 0.09 -14.73 0.27
C PRO A 261 -1.10 -15.39 -0.44
N SER A 262 -2.32 -14.94 -0.11
CA SER A 262 -3.54 -15.72 -0.31
C SER A 262 -3.97 -15.91 -1.76
N PHE A 263 -3.33 -15.23 -2.72
CA PHE A 263 -3.69 -15.38 -4.15
C PHE A 263 -3.35 -16.76 -4.73
N ILE A 264 -2.60 -17.61 -4.01
CA ILE A 264 -2.46 -19.02 -4.36
C ILE A 264 -3.71 -19.86 -4.06
N ARG A 265 -4.66 -19.33 -3.27
CA ARG A 265 -5.84 -20.06 -2.79
C ARG A 265 -6.96 -20.03 -3.84
N THR A 266 -6.66 -20.53 -5.03
CA THR A 266 -7.57 -20.56 -6.17
C THR A 266 -7.65 -21.97 -6.75
N THR A 267 -8.80 -22.34 -7.31
CA THR A 267 -9.00 -23.59 -8.06
C THR A 267 -8.82 -23.39 -9.57
N ASP A 268 -8.52 -22.16 -10.00
CA ASP A 268 -8.32 -21.79 -11.41
C ASP A 268 -6.86 -21.48 -11.70
N LEU A 269 -6.24 -22.22 -12.63
CA LEU A 269 -4.88 -21.93 -13.07
C LEU A 269 -4.79 -20.60 -13.85
N ASN A 270 -5.90 -20.14 -14.43
CA ASN A 270 -5.99 -18.86 -15.13
C ASN A 270 -6.44 -17.71 -14.22
N ASP A 271 -6.45 -17.91 -12.89
CA ASP A 271 -6.76 -16.86 -11.93
C ASP A 271 -5.92 -15.62 -12.19
N ILE A 272 -6.61 -14.48 -12.33
CA ILE A 272 -5.99 -13.22 -12.72
C ILE A 272 -4.93 -12.81 -11.71
N MET A 273 -5.23 -12.88 -10.42
CA MET A 273 -4.33 -12.41 -9.38
C MET A 273 -3.14 -13.35 -9.19
N LEU A 274 -3.33 -14.67 -9.31
CA LEU A 274 -2.24 -15.63 -9.31
C LEU A 274 -1.24 -15.31 -10.43
N ASN A 275 -1.71 -15.27 -11.68
CA ASN A 275 -0.86 -15.08 -12.87
C ASN A 275 -0.24 -13.69 -12.90
N TYR A 276 -1.01 -12.66 -12.57
CA TYR A 276 -0.51 -11.30 -12.45
C TYR A 276 0.64 -11.26 -11.43
N ASN A 277 0.47 -11.85 -10.24
CA ASN A 277 1.52 -11.81 -9.24
C ASN A 277 2.79 -12.57 -9.64
N ILE A 278 2.69 -13.67 -10.38
CA ILE A 278 3.85 -14.39 -10.94
C ILE A 278 4.66 -13.45 -11.84
N VAL A 279 4.01 -12.85 -12.85
CA VAL A 279 4.68 -11.98 -13.83
C VAL A 279 5.35 -10.78 -13.17
N GLN A 280 4.65 -10.09 -12.27
CA GLN A 280 5.17 -8.90 -11.60
C GLN A 280 6.42 -9.22 -10.75
N HIS A 281 6.53 -10.40 -10.13
CA HIS A 281 7.71 -10.76 -9.33
C HIS A 281 8.87 -11.31 -10.16
N GLU A 282 8.59 -11.99 -11.27
CA GLU A 282 9.63 -12.36 -12.24
C GLU A 282 10.31 -11.10 -12.80
N ASN A 283 9.51 -10.05 -13.06
CA ASN A 283 10.00 -8.76 -13.54
C ASN A 283 10.87 -8.01 -12.53
N ALA A 284 10.79 -8.32 -11.23
CA ALA A 284 11.55 -7.61 -10.18
C ALA A 284 13.07 -7.64 -10.42
N SER A 285 13.56 -8.73 -11.04
CA SER A 285 14.96 -8.91 -11.42
C SER A 285 15.48 -7.89 -12.45
N ARG A 286 14.58 -7.19 -13.15
CA ARG A 286 14.91 -6.14 -14.14
C ARG A 286 15.19 -4.79 -13.47
N ALA A 287 14.78 -4.59 -12.22
CA ALA A 287 14.99 -3.35 -11.50
C ALA A 287 16.48 -3.12 -11.19
N LYS A 288 16.88 -1.85 -11.12
CA LYS A 288 18.25 -1.48 -10.71
C LYS A 288 18.51 -1.80 -9.24
N ALA A 289 17.50 -1.64 -8.41
CA ALA A 289 17.49 -2.00 -7.00
C ALA A 289 16.05 -2.28 -6.56
N ILE A 290 15.93 -3.03 -5.47
CA ILE A 290 14.66 -3.29 -4.79
C ILE A 290 14.72 -2.64 -3.42
N LEU A 291 13.70 -1.87 -3.07
CA LEU A 291 13.58 -1.23 -1.76
C LEU A 291 12.51 -1.93 -0.93
N PHE A 292 12.90 -2.44 0.23
CA PHE A 292 12.01 -2.99 1.23
C PHE A 292 11.87 -2.03 2.41
N ASN A 293 10.64 -1.88 2.92
CA ASN A 293 10.39 -1.16 4.16
C ASN A 293 10.49 -2.12 5.35
N THR A 294 11.72 -2.54 5.65
CA THR A 294 12.06 -3.47 6.74
C THR A 294 13.45 -3.13 7.31
N TYR A 295 13.93 -3.90 8.27
CA TYR A 295 15.27 -3.78 8.84
C TYR A 295 15.84 -5.16 9.16
N ASP A 296 17.17 -5.25 9.23
CA ASP A 296 17.90 -6.52 9.31
C ASP A 296 17.43 -7.38 10.49
N GLU A 297 17.29 -6.80 11.69
CA GLU A 297 16.89 -7.56 12.88
C GLU A 297 15.44 -8.08 12.85
N LEU A 298 14.58 -7.55 11.97
CA LEU A 298 13.20 -8.01 11.83
C LEU A 298 13.10 -9.24 10.92
N GLU A 299 13.89 -9.28 9.85
CA GLU A 299 13.76 -10.25 8.76
C GLU A 299 15.11 -10.85 8.34
N GLU A 300 16.08 -10.98 9.26
CA GLU A 300 17.47 -11.39 9.02
C GLU A 300 17.60 -12.60 8.08
N GLU A 301 17.01 -13.75 8.45
CA GLU A 301 17.08 -14.98 7.67
C GLU A 301 16.53 -14.83 6.23
N VAL A 302 15.56 -13.93 6.05
CA VAL A 302 14.92 -13.67 4.74
C VAL A 302 15.76 -12.69 3.93
N LEU A 303 16.33 -11.66 4.56
CA LEU A 303 17.16 -10.66 3.89
C LEU A 303 18.49 -11.26 3.43
N GLU A 304 19.06 -12.22 4.16
CA GLU A 304 20.28 -12.92 3.76
C GLU A 304 20.15 -13.72 2.45
N VAL A 305 18.92 -14.05 2.02
CA VAL A 305 18.66 -14.89 0.83
C VAL A 305 18.12 -14.10 -0.37
N ILE A 306 17.94 -12.78 -0.24
CA ILE A 306 17.52 -11.85 -1.31
C ILE A 306 18.74 -11.27 -2.02
#